data_AF-A0A9D6JBX6-F1
#
_entry.id   AF-A0A9D6JBX6-F1
#
_cell.length_a   1.000
_cell.length_b   1.000
_cell.length_c   1.000
_cell.angle_alpha   90.00
_cell.angle_beta   90.00
_cell.angle_gamma   90.00
#
_symmetry.space_group_name_H-M   'P 1'
#
loop_
_entity.id
_entity.type
_entity.pdbx_description
1 polymer ?
#
loop_
_entity_poly.entity_id
_entity_poly.type
_entity_poly.pdbx_seq_one_letter_code
_entity_poly.pdbx_strand_id
1 'polypeptide(L)'
;MSTQKEKTRLRWTLMRATWLLSIALLLALPPVVQAIIYGGLGGRPAFPRPDNPRTENIFVHTLEPGASVADGVFVINTTEDTKTAFVYSADSTPSSDGG
;
A
#
# COMPACT_ATOMS: atom_id res chain seq x y z
N MET A 1 -62.01 -10.27 18.23
CA MET A 1 -61.18 -9.15 17.71
C MET A 1 -59.85 -8.94 18.47
N SER A 2 -59.54 -9.71 19.54
CA SER A 2 -58.28 -9.58 20.31
C SER A 2 -57.11 -10.39 19.72
N THR A 3 -57.36 -11.57 19.16
CA THR A 3 -56.33 -12.50 18.65
C THR A 3 -55.55 -12.03 17.41
N GLN A 4 -56.12 -11.13 16.60
CA GLN A 4 -55.44 -10.55 15.44
C GLN A 4 -54.42 -9.45 15.82
N LYS A 5 -54.74 -8.63 16.83
CA LYS A 5 -53.83 -7.58 17.34
C LYS A 5 -52.60 -8.17 18.04
N GLU A 6 -52.76 -9.33 18.67
CA GLU A 6 -51.67 -10.03 19.36
C GLU A 6 -50.70 -10.67 18.37
N LYS A 7 -51.22 -11.31 17.31
CA LYS A 7 -50.40 -11.84 16.21
C LYS A 7 -49.61 -10.76 15.48
N THR A 8 -50.21 -9.59 15.24
CA THR A 8 -49.48 -8.49 14.60
C THR A 8 -48.39 -7.94 15.52
N ARG A 9 -48.67 -7.72 16.81
CA ARG A 9 -47.64 -7.31 17.78
C ARG A 9 -46.47 -8.30 17.87
N LEU A 10 -46.76 -9.60 17.91
CA LEU A 10 -45.75 -10.65 17.92
C LEU A 10 -44.90 -10.67 16.63
N ARG A 11 -45.51 -10.42 15.47
CA ARG A 11 -44.78 -10.30 14.19
C ARG A 11 -43.85 -9.09 14.16
N TRP A 12 -44.30 -7.95 14.70
CA TRP A 12 -43.48 -6.74 14.80
C TRP A 12 -42.30 -6.89 15.77
N THR A 13 -42.49 -7.57 16.90
CA THR A 13 -41.39 -7.85 17.85
C THR A 13 -40.38 -8.82 17.27
N LEU A 14 -40.83 -9.89 16.61
CA LEU A 14 -39.95 -10.84 15.92
C LEU A 14 -39.15 -10.16 14.81
N MET A 15 -39.80 -9.31 14.00
CA MET A 15 -39.13 -8.57 12.93
C MET A 15 -38.06 -7.64 13.48
N ARG A 16 -38.34 -6.91 14.57
CA ARG A 16 -37.34 -6.06 15.24
C ARG A 16 -36.19 -6.86 15.81
N ALA A 17 -36.47 -8.01 16.45
CA ALA A 17 -35.45 -8.89 16.99
C ALA A 17 -34.53 -9.43 15.88
N THR A 18 -35.08 -9.86 14.75
CA THR A 18 -34.27 -10.28 13.59
C THR A 18 -33.44 -9.14 13.01
N TRP A 19 -33.98 -7.93 12.93
CA TRP A 19 -33.23 -6.76 12.46
C TRP A 19 -32.06 -6.42 13.38
N LEU A 20 -32.29 -6.40 14.69
CA LEU A 20 -31.24 -6.15 15.68
C LEU A 20 -30.17 -7.26 15.66
N LEU A 21 -30.58 -8.51 15.50
CA LEU A 21 -29.66 -9.65 15.39
C LEU A 21 -28.80 -9.56 14.14
N SER A 22 -29.38 -9.19 12.98
CA SER A 22 -28.63 -9.00 11.74
C SER A 22 -27.62 -7.86 11.84
N ILE A 23 -27.99 -6.75 12.47
CA ILE A 23 -27.07 -5.61 12.69
C ILE A 23 -25.95 -6.02 13.65
N ALA A 24 -26.27 -6.70 14.74
CA ALA A 24 -25.27 -7.20 15.68
C ALA A 24 -24.29 -8.18 15.02
N LEU A 25 -24.80 -9.06 14.14
CA LEU A 25 -23.98 -10.00 13.39
C LEU A 25 -23.06 -9.29 12.38
N LEU A 26 -23.57 -8.27 11.70
CA LEU A 26 -22.78 -7.47 10.75
C LEU A 26 -21.65 -6.70 11.46
N LEU A 27 -21.93 -6.15 12.66
CA LEU A 27 -20.95 -5.43 13.48
C LEU A 27 -19.93 -6.34 14.18
N ALA A 28 -20.23 -7.64 14.32
CA ALA A 28 -19.33 -8.62 14.92
C ALA A 28 -18.27 -9.13 13.95
N LEU A 29 -18.38 -8.83 12.66
CA LEU A 29 -17.35 -9.19 11.68
C LEU A 29 -16.13 -8.29 11.86
N PRO A 30 -14.92 -8.85 12.06
CA PRO A 30 -13.71 -8.03 12.17
C PRO A 30 -13.43 -7.31 10.84
N PRO A 31 -12.94 -6.05 10.87
CA PRO A 31 -12.55 -5.36 9.66
C PRO A 31 -11.36 -6.10 9.01
N VAL A 32 -11.48 -6.40 7.71
CA VAL A 32 -10.37 -6.92 6.92
C VAL A 32 -9.43 -5.77 6.61
N VAL A 33 -8.37 -5.64 7.41
CA VAL A 33 -7.27 -4.69 7.15
C VAL A 33 -6.20 -5.43 6.38
N GLN A 34 -5.97 -5.06 5.11
CA GLN A 34 -4.83 -5.54 4.33
C GLN A 34 -3.73 -4.49 4.36
N ALA A 35 -2.54 -4.86 4.84
CA ALA A 35 -1.35 -4.03 4.70
C ALA A 35 -0.78 -4.19 3.30
N ILE A 36 -0.38 -3.08 2.66
CA ILE A 36 0.44 -3.13 1.45
C ILE A 36 1.80 -3.67 1.88
N ILE A 37 2.09 -4.93 1.53
CA ILE A 37 3.38 -5.54 1.80
C ILE A 37 4.32 -5.10 0.66
N TYR A 38 5.11 -4.07 0.93
CA TYR A 38 6.30 -3.80 0.14
C TYR A 38 7.25 -4.98 0.34
N GLY A 39 7.74 -5.59 -0.74
CA GLY A 39 8.52 -6.84 -0.71
C GLY A 39 9.85 -6.81 0.07
N GLY A 40 10.13 -5.73 0.79
CA GLY A 40 11.25 -5.59 1.72
C GLY A 40 12.58 -5.23 1.06
N LEU A 41 12.54 -4.79 -0.21
CA LEU A 41 13.71 -4.31 -0.94
C LEU A 41 13.55 -2.81 -1.19
N GLY A 42 14.58 -2.05 -0.82
CA GLY A 42 14.69 -0.63 -1.10
C GLY A 42 16.04 -0.29 -1.72
N GLY A 43 16.21 0.97 -2.10
CA GLY A 43 17.46 1.47 -2.64
C GLY A 43 17.62 2.97 -2.44
N ARG A 44 18.87 3.44 -2.46
CA ARG A 44 19.24 4.86 -2.48
C ARG A 44 20.55 5.05 -3.26
N PRO A 45 20.89 6.26 -3.72
CA PRO A 45 22.20 6.53 -4.29
C PRO A 45 23.34 6.05 -3.36
N ALA A 46 24.35 5.38 -3.93
CA ALA A 46 25.48 4.86 -3.17
C ALA A 46 26.51 5.95 -2.83
N PHE A 47 26.56 7.02 -3.62
CA PHE A 47 27.60 8.06 -3.54
C PHE A 47 27.01 9.47 -3.42
N PRO A 48 26.32 9.80 -2.30
CA PRO A 48 25.84 11.15 -2.06
C PRO A 48 27.02 12.13 -1.95
N ARG A 49 26.83 13.33 -2.49
CA ARG A 49 27.83 14.39 -2.52
C ARG A 49 27.54 15.46 -1.46
N PRO A 50 28.53 15.88 -0.67
CA PRO A 50 28.34 16.82 0.45
C PRO A 50 27.93 18.22 0.00
N ASP A 51 28.26 18.60 -1.23
CA ASP A 51 27.89 19.87 -1.84
C ASP A 51 26.44 19.89 -2.35
N ASN A 52 25.76 18.74 -2.43
CA ASN A 52 24.37 18.66 -2.87
C ASN A 52 23.57 17.62 -2.05
N PRO A 53 22.89 18.04 -0.97
CA PRO A 53 22.09 17.15 -0.12
C PRO A 53 21.00 16.36 -0.85
N ARG A 54 20.54 16.83 -2.02
CA ARG A 54 19.53 16.08 -2.81
C ARG A 54 20.06 14.73 -3.28
N THR A 55 21.37 14.60 -3.43
CA THR A 55 22.03 13.38 -3.87
C THR A 55 21.95 12.23 -2.86
N GLU A 56 21.45 12.48 -1.65
CA GLU A 56 21.11 11.42 -0.69
C GLU A 56 19.88 10.61 -1.12
N ASN A 57 18.97 11.22 -1.88
CA ASN A 57 17.67 10.65 -2.21
C ASN A 57 17.46 10.44 -3.71
N ILE A 58 18.12 11.23 -4.56
CA ILE A 58 17.96 11.17 -6.02
C ILE A 58 19.31 11.28 -6.74
N PHE A 59 19.38 10.69 -7.93
CA PHE A 59 20.51 10.89 -8.84
C PHE A 59 20.45 12.28 -9.47
N VAL A 60 21.55 13.03 -9.43
CA VAL A 60 21.64 14.37 -10.03
C VAL A 60 22.91 14.44 -10.87
N HIS A 61 22.72 14.44 -12.19
CA HIS A 61 23.79 14.54 -13.19
C HIS A 61 23.43 15.59 -14.24
N THR A 62 24.45 16.31 -14.70
CA THR A 62 24.37 17.16 -15.90
C THR A 62 25.34 16.55 -16.90
N LEU A 63 24.84 16.17 -18.07
CA LEU A 63 25.63 15.48 -19.10
C LEU A 63 25.65 16.31 -20.37
N GLU A 64 26.84 16.46 -20.95
CA GLU A 64 27.00 16.99 -22.30
C GLU A 64 26.75 15.88 -23.34
N PRO A 65 26.43 16.22 -24.60
CA PRO A 65 26.25 15.24 -25.65
C PRO A 65 27.47 14.31 -25.79
N GLY A 66 27.22 12.99 -25.73
CA GLY A 66 28.27 11.97 -25.80
C GLY A 66 28.97 11.66 -24.47
N ALA A 67 28.65 12.36 -23.38
CA ALA A 67 29.18 12.05 -22.06
C ALA A 67 28.50 10.80 -21.46
N SER A 68 29.27 10.04 -20.69
CA SER A 68 28.79 8.91 -19.88
C SER A 68 29.05 9.18 -18.40
N VAL A 69 28.14 8.76 -17.53
CA VAL A 69 28.33 8.82 -16.07
C VAL A 69 28.21 7.43 -15.46
N ALA A 70 29.09 7.14 -14.51
CA ALA A 70 29.02 5.94 -13.68
C ALA A 70 28.56 6.35 -12.27
N ASP A 71 27.59 5.63 -11.73
CA ASP A 71 27.06 5.80 -10.37
C ASP A 71 26.61 4.42 -9.84
N GLY A 72 26.11 4.37 -8.61
CA GLY A 72 25.65 3.14 -7.96
C GLY A 72 24.41 3.33 -7.10
N VAL A 73 23.69 2.24 -6.89
CA VAL A 73 22.58 2.13 -5.95
C VAL A 73 23.03 1.27 -4.77
N PHE A 74 22.82 1.75 -3.55
CA PHE A 74 22.91 0.92 -2.36
C PHE A 74 21.58 0.20 -2.15
N VAL A 75 21.58 -1.12 -2.34
CA VAL A 75 20.39 -1.97 -2.20
C VAL A 75 20.23 -2.43 -0.75
N ILE A 76 19.03 -2.28 -0.20
CA ILE A 76 18.72 -2.58 1.19
C ILE A 76 17.66 -3.68 1.23
N ASN A 77 17.98 -4.78 1.89
CA ASN A 77 16.99 -5.78 2.31
C ASN A 77 16.58 -5.48 3.76
N THR A 78 15.32 -5.11 3.96
CA THR A 78 14.77 -4.77 5.29
C THR A 78 14.10 -5.96 5.98
N THR A 79 14.30 -7.18 5.47
CA THR A 79 13.74 -8.41 6.01
C THR A 79 14.84 -9.38 6.40
N GLU A 80 14.49 -10.38 7.19
CA GLU A 80 15.40 -11.46 7.59
C GLU A 80 15.60 -12.52 6.48
N ASP A 81 14.70 -12.53 5.49
CA ASP A 81 14.75 -13.48 4.38
C ASP A 81 15.84 -13.11 3.37
N THR A 82 16.57 -14.11 2.88
CA THR A 82 17.46 -13.92 1.72
C THR A 82 16.64 -13.70 0.46
N LYS A 83 16.95 -12.65 -0.31
CA LYS A 83 16.25 -12.29 -1.55
C LYS A 83 17.20 -12.22 -2.72
N THR A 84 16.68 -12.55 -3.90
CA THR A 84 17.35 -12.32 -5.19
C THR A 84 16.77 -11.06 -5.81
N ALA A 85 17.62 -10.10 -6.18
CA ALA A 85 17.22 -8.88 -6.87
C ALA A 85 17.71 -8.92 -8.32
N PHE A 86 16.82 -8.62 -9.26
CA PHE A 86 17.16 -8.47 -10.68
C PHE A 86 17.34 -6.99 -11.00
N VAL A 87 18.48 -6.65 -11.59
CA VAL A 87 18.80 -5.27 -12.01
C VAL A 87 18.98 -5.27 -13.52
N TYR A 88 18.22 -4.43 -14.21
CA TYR A 88 18.25 -4.28 -15.65
C TYR A 88 17.95 -2.82 -16.02
N SER A 89 18.43 -2.39 -17.19
CA SER A 89 18.07 -1.10 -17.77
C SER A 89 16.64 -1.14 -18.30
N ALA A 90 15.88 -0.10 -18.02
CA ALA A 90 14.57 0.13 -18.63
C ALA A 90 14.56 1.53 -19.25
N ASP A 91 14.01 1.66 -20.45
CA ASP A 91 13.75 2.96 -21.06
C ASP A 91 12.61 3.64 -20.29
N SER A 92 12.86 4.80 -19.72
CA SER A 92 11.80 5.59 -19.08
C SER A 92 11.12 6.48 -20.12
N THR A 93 9.81 6.34 -20.30
CA THR A 93 8.99 7.45 -20.83
C THR A 93 8.84 8.50 -19.72
N PRO A 94 9.06 9.80 -19.99
CA PRO A 94 8.80 10.84 -18.99
C PRO A 94 7.34 10.77 -18.54
N SER A 95 7.12 10.32 -17.31
CA SER A 95 5.81 10.42 -16.67
C SER A 95 5.60 11.88 -16.29
N SER A 96 4.50 12.47 -16.75
CA SER A 96 4.05 13.80 -16.31
C SER A 96 3.73 13.86 -14.81
N ASP A 97 3.68 12.71 -14.12
CA ASP A 97 3.30 12.59 -12.70
C ASP A 97 4.27 11.72 -11.85
N GLY A 98 5.42 11.30 -12.43
CA GLY A 98 6.38 10.39 -11.79
C GLY A 98 5.97 8.91 -11.90
N GLY A 99 6.85 8.09 -12.46
CA GLY A 99 6.67 6.66 -12.69
C GLY A 99 7.65 6.16 -13.74
#